data_AF-A0A2R6K137-F1
#
_entry.id   AF-A0A2R6K137-F1
#
_cell.length_a   1.000
_cell.length_b   1.000
_cell.length_c   1.000
_cell.angle_alpha   90.00
_cell.angle_beta   90.00
_cell.angle_gamma   90.00
#
_symmetry.space_group_name_H-M   'P 1'
#
loop_
_entity.id
_entity.type
_entity.pdbx_description
1 polymer ?
#
loop_
_entity_poly.entity_id
_entity_poly.type
_entity_poly.pdbx_seq_one_letter_code
_entity_poly.pdbx_strand_id
1 'polypeptide(L)' 'MSSLRTLSSETAKLVYLYLTERGEATADELAAALDEQLLTLLPVLRTLEREGLVAKRGGRYAPT' A
#
# COMPACT_ATOMS: atom_id res chain seq x y z
N MET A 1 11.55 -6.56 7.64
CA MET A 1 11.13 -7.51 6.57
C MET A 1 10.28 -8.70 7.06
N SER A 2 10.07 -8.93 8.36
CA SER A 2 9.27 -10.07 8.87
C SER A 2 7.75 -9.92 8.67
N SER A 3 7.22 -8.69 8.68
CA SER A 3 5.78 -8.41 8.58
C SER A 3 5.16 -8.59 7.19
N LEU A 4 5.96 -8.66 6.11
CA LEU A 4 5.43 -8.97 4.77
C LEU A 4 5.00 -10.43 4.62
N ARG A 5 5.61 -11.34 5.39
CA ARG A 5 5.28 -12.78 5.34
C ARG A 5 3.91 -13.07 5.95
N THR A 6 3.42 -12.19 6.83
CA THR A 6 2.08 -12.27 7.45
C THR A 6 0.98 -11.62 6.61
N LEU A 7 1.32 -10.86 5.56
CA LEU A 7 0.32 -10.38 4.61
C LEU A 7 -0.21 -11.55 3.80
N SER A 8 -1.47 -11.91 4.03
CA SER A 8 -2.18 -12.97 3.29
C SER A 8 -2.61 -12.51 1.89
N SER A 9 -2.75 -11.20 1.67
CA SER A 9 -3.16 -10.62 0.40
C SER A 9 -1.96 -10.37 -0.52
N GLU A 10 -2.04 -10.88 -1.76
CA GLU A 10 -1.08 -10.59 -2.84
C GLU A 10 -1.07 -9.10 -3.19
N THR A 11 -2.25 -8.47 -3.26
CA THR A 11 -2.41 -7.02 -3.49
C THR A 11 -1.66 -6.20 -2.44
N ALA A 12 -1.71 -6.59 -1.15
CA ALA A 12 -1.01 -5.86 -0.09
C ALA A 12 0.52 -5.86 -0.28
N LYS A 13 1.08 -6.98 -0.77
CA LYS A 13 2.52 -7.09 -1.07
C LYS A 13 2.89 -6.22 -2.27
N LEU A 14 2.08 -6.21 -3.32
CA LEU A 14 2.32 -5.40 -4.51
C LEU A 14 2.24 -3.90 -4.21
N VAL A 15 1.26 -3.47 -3.41
CA VAL A 15 1.13 -2.07 -2.96
C VAL A 15 2.37 -1.65 -2.18
N TYR A 16 2.79 -2.45 -1.19
CA TYR A 16 3.96 -2.13 -0.39
C TYR A 16 5.25 -2.10 -1.24
N LEU A 17 5.42 -3.05 -2.16
CA LEU A 17 6.56 -3.08 -3.07
C LEU A 17 6.60 -1.84 -3.97
N TYR A 18 5.46 -1.48 -4.56
CA TYR A 18 5.35 -0.28 -5.39
C TYR A 18 5.78 0.97 -4.62
N LEU A 19 5.27 1.14 -3.40
CA LEU A 19 5.63 2.26 -2.54
C LEU A 19 7.11 2.25 -2.15
N THR A 20 7.72 1.08 -1.97
CA THR A 20 9.15 0.94 -1.66
C THR A 20 10.03 1.38 -2.83
N GLU A 21 9.63 1.07 -4.06
CA GLU A 21 10.37 1.44 -5.27
C GLU A 21 10.15 2.91 -5.67
N ARG A 22 8.97 3.47 -5.41
CA ARG A 22 8.59 4.83 -5.83
C ARG A 22 8.70 5.91 -4.75
N GLY A 23 8.74 5.51 -3.47
CA GLY A 23 8.81 6.42 -2.33
C GLY A 23 7.43 6.80 -1.78
N GLU A 24 6.61 7.50 -2.55
CA GLU A 24 5.25 7.87 -2.13
C GLU A 24 4.25 7.88 -3.29
N ALA A 25 2.98 7.60 -2.98
CA ALA A 25 1.89 7.66 -3.96
C ALA A 25 0.53 7.94 -3.32
N THR A 26 -0.40 8.51 -4.07
CA THR A 26 -1.83 8.57 -3.70
C THR A 26 -2.53 7.23 -3.96
N ALA A 27 -3.74 7.06 -3.41
CA ALA A 27 -4.54 5.88 -3.70
C ALA A 27 -4.93 5.79 -5.20
N ASP A 28 -5.15 6.93 -5.87
CA ASP A 28 -5.47 6.96 -7.30
C ASP A 28 -4.26 6.57 -8.16
N GLU A 29 -3.07 7.05 -7.81
CA GLU A 29 -1.81 6.68 -8.49
C GLU A 29 -1.54 5.18 -8.36
N LEU A 30 -1.76 4.61 -7.18
CA LEU A 30 -1.65 3.17 -6.92
C LEU A 30 -2.68 2.36 -7.70
N ALA A 31 -3.94 2.80 -7.70
CA ALA A 31 -5.03 2.15 -8.44
C ALA A 31 -4.71 2.09 -9.94
N ALA A 32 -4.25 3.20 -10.51
CA ALA A 32 -3.86 3.27 -11.92
C ALA A 32 -2.62 2.42 -12.23
N ALA A 33 -1.62 2.42 -11.35
CA ALA A 33 -0.37 1.71 -11.59
C ALA A 33 -0.47 0.18 -11.41
N LEU A 34 -1.37 -0.28 -10.54
CA LEU A 34 -1.57 -1.69 -10.22
C LEU A 34 -2.78 -2.30 -10.93
N ASP A 35 -3.48 -1.53 -11.77
CA ASP A 35 -4.76 -1.91 -12.40
C ASP A 35 -5.76 -2.47 -11.37
N GLU A 36 -5.88 -1.78 -10.23
CA GLU A 36 -6.66 -2.23 -9.08
C GLU A 36 -7.75 -1.22 -8.72
N GLN A 37 -8.89 -1.71 -8.26
CA GLN A 37 -10.01 -0.86 -7.90
C GLN A 37 -9.76 -0.20 -6.53
N LEU A 38 -10.12 1.08 -6.39
CA LEU A 38 -10.05 1.80 -5.11
C LEU A 38 -10.81 1.07 -3.98
N LEU A 39 -11.91 0.38 -4.32
CA LEU A 39 -12.70 -0.37 -3.35
C LEU A 39 -11.92 -1.53 -2.73
N THR A 40 -11.01 -2.17 -3.49
CA THR A 40 -10.07 -3.18 -3.01
C THR A 40 -8.87 -2.53 -2.32
N LEU A 41 -8.35 -1.46 -2.92
CA LEU A 41 -7.10 -0.84 -2.52
C LEU A 41 -7.20 -0.10 -1.17
N LEU A 42 -8.30 0.62 -0.92
CA LEU A 42 -8.47 1.40 0.31
C LEU A 42 -8.47 0.52 1.58
N PRO A 43 -9.17 -0.63 1.64
CA PRO A 43 -9.00 -1.60 2.73
C PRO A 43 -7.57 -2.14 2.90
N VAL A 44 -6.87 -2.40 1.80
CA VAL A 44 -5.48 -2.85 1.82
C VAL A 44 -4.57 -1.78 2.44
N LEU A 45 -4.69 -0.52 1.99
CA LEU A 45 -3.92 0.60 2.53
C LEU A 45 -4.19 0.83 4.02
N ARG A 46 -5.45 0.73 4.47
CA ARG A 46 -5.79 0.78 5.91
C ARG A 46 -5.15 -0.35 6.70
N THR A 47 -5.10 -1.55 6.11
CA THR A 47 -4.45 -2.70 6.75
C THR A 47 -2.95 -2.43 6.88
N LEU A 48 -2.28 -2.03 5.80
CA LEU A 48 -0.85 -1.72 5.82
C LEU A 48 -0.52 -0.58 6.80
N GLU A 49 -1.36 0.45 6.88
CA GLU A 49 -1.20 1.56 7.83
C GLU A 49 -1.33 1.08 9.28
N ARG A 50 -2.35 0.25 9.57
CA ARG A 50 -2.56 -0.35 10.89
C ARG A 50 -1.42 -1.26 11.32
N GLU A 51 -0.85 -2.02 10.39
CA GLU A 51 0.33 -2.87 10.63
C GLU A 51 1.65 -2.06 10.70
N GLY A 52 1.59 -0.73 10.54
CA GLY A 52 2.75 0.15 10.59
C GLY A 52 3.68 0.04 9.38
N LEU A 53 3.23 -0.57 8.28
CA LEU A 53 4.03 -0.78 7.07
C LEU A 53 4.04 0.45 6.17
N VAL A 54 2.98 1.24 6.18
CA VAL A 54 2.92 2.51 5.44
C VAL A 54 2.43 3.63 6.36
N ALA A 55 2.84 4.85 6.08
CA ALA A 55 2.32 6.05 6.71
C ALA A 55 1.57 6.89 5.69
N LYS A 56 0.41 7.45 6.10
CA LYS A 56 -0.35 8.40 5.29
C LYS A 56 -0.07 9.84 5.72
N ARG A 57 0.37 10.69 4.79
CA ARG A 57 0.58 12.14 5.02
C ARG A 57 0.07 12.93 3.83
N GLY A 58 -0.82 13.89 4.07
CA GLY A 58 -1.36 14.74 3.00
C GLY A 58 -2.05 13.97 1.86
N GLY A 59 -2.64 12.81 2.15
CA GLY A 59 -3.29 11.96 1.14
C GLY A 59 -2.34 11.03 0.37
N ARG A 60 -1.03 11.13 0.59
CA ARG A 60 -0.01 10.22 0.05
C ARG A 60 0.36 9.15 1.06
N TYR A 61 0.67 7.96 0.57
CA TYR A 61 1.17 6.84 1.33
C TYR A 61 2.64 6.65 1.01
N ALA A 62 3.46 6.38 2.03
CA ALA A 62 4.88 6.05 1.89
C ALA A 62 5.22 4.87 2.81
N PRO A 63 6.22 4.03 2.49
CA PRO A 63 6.71 3.01 3.40
C PRO A 63 7.23 3.64 4.70
N THR A 64 6.98 2.99 5.83
CA THR A 64 7.51 3.39 7.14
C THR A 64 8.92 2.86 7.37
#